data_AF-A0A4Q6XGC9-F1
#
_entry.id   AF-A0A4Q6XGC9-F1
#
_cell.length_a   1.000
_cell.length_b   1.000
_cell.length_c   1.000
_cell.angle_alpha   90.00
_cell.angle_beta   90.00
_cell.angle_gamma   90.00
#
_symmetry.space_group_name_H-M   'P 1'
#
loop_
_entity.id
_entity.type
_entity.pdbx_description
1 polymer ?
#
loop_
_entity_poly.entity_id
_entity_poly.type
_entity_poly.pdbx_seq_one_letter_code
_entity_poly.pdbx_strand_id
1 'polypeptide(L)'
;MLIQLLQEIATTLNRIEMHLRSSDPKTEETPVTPPTVEMPEHVSIAWIIKYLDVARSTFYRNIKDQLLFHVRKIGNRPFYLKADVKALMVKHEKSAWTFSKLAKEAKKTPLDGNGS
;
A
#
# COMPACT_ATOMS: atom_id res chain seq x y z
N MET A 1 62.93 -13.55 2.97
CA MET A 1 61.98 -12.60 2.35
C MET A 1 60.54 -13.13 2.32
N LEU A 2 60.29 -14.38 1.93
CA LEU A 2 58.92 -14.95 1.89
C LEU A 2 58.21 -14.97 3.26
N ILE A 3 58.95 -15.23 4.33
CA ILE A 3 58.41 -15.30 5.71
C ILE A 3 57.97 -13.92 6.22
N GLN A 4 58.68 -12.84 5.87
CA GLN A 4 58.32 -11.47 6.25
C GLN A 4 57.03 -11.02 5.54
N LEU A 5 56.90 -11.36 4.25
CA LEU A 5 55.69 -11.05 3.48
C LEU A 5 54.46 -11.76 4.05
N LEU A 6 54.60 -13.02 4.47
CA LEU A 6 53.52 -13.77 5.12
C LEU A 6 53.13 -13.18 6.48
N GLN A 7 54.11 -12.67 7.24
CA GLN A 7 53.84 -12.00 8.51
C GLN A 7 53.10 -10.68 8.31
N GLU A 8 53.47 -9.86 7.31
CA GLU A 8 52.78 -8.60 6.97
C GLU A 8 51.35 -8.82 6.47
N ILE A 9 51.12 -9.87 5.68
CA ILE A 9 49.77 -10.25 5.23
C ILE A 9 48.93 -10.67 6.44
N ALA A 10 49.46 -11.47 7.35
CA ALA A 10 48.73 -11.91 8.54
C ALA A 10 48.35 -10.74 9.47
N THR A 11 49.24 -9.77 9.69
CA THR A 11 48.92 -8.56 10.48
C THR A 11 47.90 -7.68 9.77
N THR A 12 47.98 -7.57 8.44
CA THR A 12 47.02 -6.78 7.65
C THR A 12 45.62 -7.41 7.70
N LEU A 13 45.53 -8.73 7.58
CA LEU A 13 44.27 -9.46 7.70
C LEU A 13 43.65 -9.33 9.09
N ASN A 14 44.45 -9.46 10.17
CA ASN A 14 43.97 -9.24 11.53
C ASN A 14 43.47 -7.80 11.75
N ARG A 15 44.13 -6.80 11.16
CA ARG A 15 43.72 -5.38 11.27
C ARG A 15 42.39 -5.11 10.56
N ILE A 16 42.16 -5.79 9.43
CA ILE A 16 40.89 -5.73 8.67
C ILE A 16 39.78 -6.44 9.45
N GLU A 17 40.04 -7.63 10.03
CA GLU A 17 39.07 -8.32 10.89
C GLU A 17 38.66 -7.46 12.08
N MET A 18 39.60 -6.75 12.73
CA MET A 18 39.23 -5.85 13.84
C MET A 18 38.34 -4.67 13.38
N HIS A 19 38.50 -4.16 12.15
CA HIS A 19 37.62 -3.13 11.59
C HIS A 19 36.23 -3.66 11.24
N LEU A 20 36.15 -4.87 10.68
CA LEU A 20 34.87 -5.50 10.34
C LEU A 20 34.10 -5.94 11.59
N ARG A 21 34.80 -6.25 12.70
CA ARG A 21 34.20 -6.63 13.99
C ARG A 21 33.75 -5.44 14.85
N SER A 22 34.15 -4.21 14.51
CA SER A 22 33.52 -2.98 15.05
C SER A 22 32.23 -2.60 14.32
N SER A 23 31.86 -3.35 13.29
CA SER A 23 30.55 -3.28 12.65
C SER A 23 29.62 -4.34 13.26
N ASP A 24 29.59 -4.46 14.58
CA ASP A 24 28.32 -4.86 15.18
C ASP A 24 27.32 -3.76 14.78
N PRO A 25 26.19 -4.07 14.12
CA PRO A 25 25.05 -3.19 14.27
C PRO A 25 24.84 -3.14 15.78
N LYS A 26 25.09 -1.98 16.37
CA LYS A 26 24.60 -1.62 17.69
C LYS A 26 23.27 -2.35 17.83
N THR A 27 23.18 -3.29 18.78
CA THR A 27 21.89 -3.64 19.37
C THR A 27 21.43 -2.37 20.07
N GLU A 28 21.08 -1.39 19.23
CA GLU A 28 20.14 -0.37 19.51
C GLU A 28 18.90 -1.22 19.68
N GLU A 29 18.58 -1.48 20.95
CA GLU A 29 17.20 -1.56 21.38
C GLU A 29 16.55 -0.30 20.82
N THR A 30 16.24 -0.36 19.52
CA THR A 30 15.21 0.45 18.94
C THR A 30 14.06 0.23 19.90
N PRO A 31 13.48 1.28 20.50
CA PRO A 31 12.22 1.09 21.16
C PRO A 31 11.39 0.40 20.11
N VAL A 32 11.03 -0.87 20.36
CA VAL A 32 10.11 -1.64 19.53
C VAL A 32 8.83 -0.88 19.64
N THR A 33 8.75 0.17 18.83
CA THR A 33 7.57 0.95 18.63
C THR A 33 6.63 -0.12 18.11
N PRO A 34 5.58 -0.46 18.87
CA PRO A 34 4.65 -1.49 18.43
C PRO A 34 4.31 -1.15 16.98
N PRO A 35 4.35 -2.13 16.04
CA PRO A 35 4.21 -1.87 14.62
C PRO A 35 3.10 -0.86 14.48
N THR A 36 3.44 0.36 14.07
CA THR A 36 2.50 1.48 14.11
C THR A 36 1.30 0.96 13.37
N VAL A 37 0.19 0.72 14.08
CA VAL A 37 -1.00 0.17 13.45
C VAL A 37 -1.42 1.27 12.51
N GLU A 38 -1.01 1.16 11.24
CA GLU A 38 -1.28 2.16 10.23
C GLU A 38 -2.78 2.19 10.09
N MET A 39 -3.39 3.14 10.80
CA MET A 39 -4.81 3.21 10.94
C MET A 39 -5.37 3.38 9.52
N PRO A 40 -6.35 2.56 9.11
CA PRO A 40 -6.82 2.59 7.73
C PRO A 40 -7.25 4.00 7.36
N GLU A 41 -6.63 4.58 6.32
CA GLU A 41 -6.91 5.95 5.95
C GLU A 41 -8.29 6.03 5.28
N HIS A 42 -9.16 6.87 5.83
CA HIS A 42 -10.52 7.09 5.34
C HIS A 42 -10.60 8.38 4.54
N VAL A 43 -11.34 8.35 3.43
CA VAL A 43 -11.52 9.51 2.53
C VAL A 43 -12.98 9.84 2.33
N SER A 44 -13.25 11.13 2.09
CA SER A 44 -14.59 11.66 1.82
C SER A 44 -14.94 11.59 0.34
N ILE A 45 -16.23 11.65 0.00
CA ILE A 45 -16.69 11.73 -1.40
C ILE A 45 -16.01 12.86 -2.17
N ALA A 46 -15.83 14.03 -1.54
CA ALA A 46 -15.20 15.18 -2.21
C ALA A 46 -13.75 14.88 -2.63
N TRP A 47 -13.01 14.16 -1.78
CA TRP A 47 -11.66 13.71 -2.09
C TRP A 47 -11.67 12.69 -3.23
N ILE A 48 -12.59 11.71 -3.21
CA ILE A 48 -12.70 10.66 -4.23
C ILE A 48 -13.02 11.25 -5.61
N ILE A 49 -13.98 12.17 -5.67
CA ILE A 49 -14.38 12.86 -6.92
C ILE A 49 -13.17 13.56 -7.54
N LYS A 50 -12.38 14.27 -6.71
CA LYS A 50 -11.18 14.97 -7.17
C LYS A 50 -10.07 13.99 -7.58
N TYR A 51 -9.89 12.90 -6.84
CA TYR A 51 -8.84 11.92 -7.10
C TYR A 51 -9.08 11.09 -8.35
N LEU A 52 -10.33 10.65 -8.58
CA LEU A 52 -10.72 9.88 -9.76
C LEU A 52 -11.04 10.75 -10.98
N ASP A 53 -11.01 12.09 -10.83
CA ASP A 53 -11.39 13.07 -11.85
C ASP A 53 -12.76 12.79 -12.50
N VAL A 54 -13.78 12.59 -11.65
CA VAL A 54 -15.15 12.27 -12.08
C VAL A 54 -16.15 13.34 -11.69
N ALA A 55 -17.21 13.48 -12.47
CA ALA A 55 -18.36 14.27 -12.05
C ALA A 55 -19.06 13.63 -10.82
N ARG A 56 -19.63 14.47 -9.95
CA ARG A 56 -20.42 14.03 -8.79
C ARG A 56 -21.57 13.10 -9.20
N SER A 57 -22.24 13.39 -10.31
CA SER A 57 -23.30 12.55 -10.88
C SER A 57 -22.80 11.15 -11.24
N THR A 58 -21.62 11.05 -11.86
CA THR A 58 -20.96 9.77 -12.18
C THR A 58 -20.66 8.96 -10.92
N PHE A 59 -20.17 9.62 -9.86
CA PHE A 59 -19.91 8.96 -8.58
C PHE A 59 -21.17 8.29 -8.02
N TYR A 60 -22.27 9.03 -7.90
CA TYR A 60 -23.51 8.47 -7.34
C TYR A 60 -24.17 7.41 -8.23
N ARG A 61 -24.03 7.52 -9.56
CA ARG A 61 -24.68 6.60 -10.51
C ARG A 61 -23.93 5.30 -10.75
N ASN A 62 -22.60 5.34 -10.77
CA ASN A 62 -21.78 4.23 -11.24
C ASN A 62 -20.76 3.73 -10.20
N ILE A 63 -20.41 4.54 -9.21
CA ILE A 63 -19.34 4.19 -8.26
C ILE A 63 -19.93 3.80 -6.90
N LYS A 64 -20.80 4.65 -6.36
CA LYS A 64 -21.44 4.42 -5.06
C LYS A 64 -22.22 3.11 -5.04
N ASP A 65 -21.96 2.30 -4.03
CA ASP A 65 -22.60 1.01 -3.74
C ASP A 65 -22.49 -0.01 -4.90
N GLN A 66 -21.59 0.23 -5.86
CA GLN A 66 -21.35 -0.65 -7.01
C GLN A 66 -19.87 -1.00 -7.11
N LEU A 67 -19.01 0.01 -7.04
CA LEU A 67 -17.55 -0.13 -7.13
C LEU A 67 -16.85 0.26 -5.83
N LEU A 68 -17.46 1.15 -5.05
CA LEU A 68 -16.99 1.53 -3.72
C LEU A 68 -18.11 1.38 -2.69
N PHE A 69 -17.79 0.71 -1.60
CA PHE A 69 -18.67 0.55 -0.45
C PHE A 69 -18.18 1.42 0.70
N HIS A 70 -19.10 2.08 1.37
CA HIS A 70 -18.76 2.95 2.49
C HIS A 70 -18.46 2.09 3.72
N VAL A 71 -17.38 2.41 4.43
CA VAL A 71 -16.97 1.65 5.63
C VAL A 71 -17.60 2.24 6.88
N ARG A 72 -17.76 3.56 6.92
CA ARG A 72 -18.37 4.25 8.04
C ARG A 72 -19.15 5.47 7.56
N LYS A 73 -20.16 5.85 8.36
CA LYS A 73 -20.84 7.13 8.24
C LYS A 73 -20.58 7.95 9.49
N ILE A 74 -20.30 9.24 9.32
CA ILE A 74 -20.30 10.22 10.42
C ILE A 74 -21.45 11.17 10.12
N GLY A 75 -22.52 11.08 10.94
CA GLY A 75 -23.82 11.64 10.57
C GLY A 75 -24.32 11.03 9.25
N ASN A 76 -24.69 11.88 8.29
CA ASN A 76 -25.11 11.44 6.95
C ASN A 76 -23.98 11.46 5.90
N ARG A 77 -22.72 11.61 6.34
CA ARG A 77 -21.55 11.67 5.44
C ARG A 77 -20.86 10.31 5.38
N PRO A 78 -20.88 9.61 4.24
CA PRO A 78 -20.17 8.34 4.07
C PRO A 78 -18.67 8.56 3.85
N PHE A 79 -17.89 7.68 4.45
CA PHE A 79 -16.43 7.59 4.31
C PHE A 79 -16.06 6.23 3.71
N TYR A 80 -14.99 6.25 2.92
CA TYR A 80 -14.51 5.10 2.14
C TYR A 80 -13.04 4.84 2.46
N LEU A 81 -12.59 3.61 2.31
CA LEU A 81 -11.17 3.28 2.47
C LEU A 81 -10.37 3.84 1.29
N LYS A 82 -9.27 4.54 1.60
CA LYS A 82 -8.37 5.08 0.59
C LYS A 82 -7.75 3.98 -0.27
N ALA A 83 -7.49 2.81 0.31
CA ALA A 83 -6.95 1.64 -0.40
C ALA A 83 -7.88 1.20 -1.54
N ASP A 84 -9.19 1.07 -1.27
CA ASP A 84 -10.19 0.69 -2.28
C ASP A 84 -10.29 1.73 -3.39
N VAL A 85 -10.22 3.02 -3.04
CA VAL A 85 -10.25 4.12 -4.01
C VAL A 85 -9.01 4.09 -4.91
N LYS A 86 -7.83 3.80 -4.37
CA LYS A 86 -6.60 3.62 -5.15
C LYS A 86 -6.67 2.41 -6.06
N ALA A 87 -7.16 1.27 -5.56
CA ALA A 87 -7.33 0.05 -6.35
C ALA A 87 -8.30 0.28 -7.53
N LEU A 88 -9.34 1.10 -7.31
CA LEU A 88 -10.25 1.50 -8.37
C LEU A 88 -9.59 2.38 -9.43
N MET A 89 -8.68 3.28 -9.03
CA MET A 89 -7.93 4.14 -9.96
C MET A 89 -6.99 3.34 -10.86
N VAL A 90 -6.37 2.27 -10.36
CA VAL A 90 -5.51 1.39 -11.17
C VAL A 90 -6.31 0.74 -12.31
N LYS A 91 -7.60 0.45 -12.10
CA LYS A 91 -8.51 -0.10 -13.13
C LYS A 91 -9.04 0.94 -14.12
N HIS A 92 -8.77 2.22 -13.89
CA HIS A 92 -9.33 3.36 -14.66
C HIS A 92 -8.43 3.78 -15.83
N GLU A 93 -7.82 2.86 -16.57
CA GLU A 93 -6.97 3.24 -17.72
C GLU A 93 -7.74 4.11 -18.75
N LYS A 94 -7.42 5.40 -18.71
CA LYS A 94 -7.41 6.44 -19.75
C LYS A 94 -8.68 6.79 -20.54
N SER A 95 -9.89 6.43 -20.11
CA SER A 95 -11.09 7.06 -20.69
C SER A 95 -12.29 7.10 -19.75
N ALA A 96 -13.06 8.19 -19.82
CA ALA A 96 -14.28 8.48 -19.06
C ALA A 96 -15.42 7.45 -19.20
N TRP A 97 -15.21 6.38 -19.98
CA TRP A 97 -16.19 5.31 -20.24
C TRP A 97 -15.97 4.03 -19.41
N THR A 98 -15.00 4.04 -18.50
CA THR A 98 -14.58 2.88 -17.69
C THR A 98 -15.52 2.58 -16.54
N PHE A 99 -15.97 3.56 -15.75
CA PHE A 99 -16.79 3.27 -14.55
C PHE A 99 -18.16 2.65 -14.86
N SER A 100 -18.83 3.07 -15.93
CA SER A 100 -20.10 2.45 -16.34
C SER A 100 -19.92 1.00 -16.79
N LYS A 101 -18.77 0.66 -17.38
CA LYS A 101 -18.44 -0.72 -17.78
C LYS A 101 -18.07 -1.56 -16.56
N LEU A 102 -17.18 -1.06 -15.70
CA LEU A 102 -16.79 -1.71 -14.44
C LEU A 102 -18.03 -1.99 -13.56
N ALA A 103 -18.95 -1.04 -13.45
CA ALA A 103 -20.19 -1.22 -12.68
C ALA A 103 -21.10 -2.29 -13.27
N LYS A 104 -21.14 -2.43 -14.60
CA LYS A 104 -21.87 -3.51 -15.27
C LYS A 104 -21.20 -4.86 -15.06
N GLU A 105 -19.87 -4.90 -15.09
CA GLU A 105 -19.08 -6.12 -14.84
C GLU A 105 -19.26 -6.61 -13.41
N ALA A 106 -19.17 -5.72 -12.42
CA ALA A 106 -19.42 -6.03 -11.01
C ALA A 106 -20.83 -6.61 -10.76
N LYS A 107 -21.83 -6.24 -11.57
CA LYS A 107 -23.20 -6.81 -11.49
C LYS A 107 -23.33 -8.15 -12.20
N LYS A 108 -22.46 -8.44 -13.18
CA LYS A 108 -22.53 -9.65 -13.99
C LYS A 108 -21.91 -10.85 -13.30
N THR A 109 -20.94 -10.64 -12.42
CA THR A 109 -20.38 -11.71 -11.60
C THR A 109 -21.39 -12.04 -10.50
N PRO A 110 -22.15 -13.15 -10.61
CA PRO A 110 -22.86 -13.66 -9.45
C PRO A 110 -21.76 -14.15 -8.50
N LEU A 111 -21.87 -13.86 -7.21
CA LEU A 111 -21.20 -14.70 -6.23
C LEU A 111 -21.86 -16.08 -6.40
N ASP A 112 -21.20 -16.98 -7.12
CA ASP A 112 -21.50 -18.40 -7.12
C ASP A 112 -21.23 -18.89 -5.70
N GLY A 113 -22.23 -18.65 -4.84
CA GLY A 113 -22.41 -19.36 -3.61
C GLY A 113 -22.42 -20.84 -3.95
N ASN A 114 -21.39 -21.52 -3.50
CA ASN A 114 -21.44 -22.83 -2.87
C ASN A 114 -22.80 -23.53 -3.10
N GLY A 115 -22.89 -24.26 -4.21
CA GLY A 115 -23.97 -25.19 -4.43
C GLY A 115 -23.84 -26.34 -3.42
N SER A 116 -24.89 -26.47 -2.60
CA SER A 116 -25.36 -27.61 -1.81
C SER A 116 -24.40 -28.77 -1.53
#